data_AF-A0A7H4PLQ2-F1
#
_entry.id   AF-A0A7H4PLQ2-F1
#
_cell.length_a   1.000
_cell.length_b   1.000
_cell.length_c   1.000
_cell.angle_alpha   90.00
_cell.angle_beta   90.00
_cell.angle_gamma   90.00
#
_symmetry.space_group_name_H-M   'P 1'
#
loop_
_entity.id
_entity.type
_entity.pdbx_description
1 polymer ?
#
loop_
_entity_poly.entity_id
_entity_poly.type
_entity_poly.pdbx_seq_one_letter_code
_entity_poly.pdbx_strand_id
1 'polypeptide(L)'
;MWAAIKELHYSPSAVARSLKVNHTKSIGLLATSSEAAYFAEIIEAVEKSCFQKGYTLILGNAWNDPEKQRAYLSMMAQKRVDGLLVMCSEYPESVLSMLEEYRHIPMVVMDWGEAKADFTDSVVDNAFEGGYIAGRYLIERGHRDIGVIPGPLERNTGAGRLAGFMKAMEEAQISVPENWIVQGDFEPESGYRAMQQILGQHPRPTAIFCGGDIMAMGAICAADEMGLRVPQDISLIGYDNVRNAATLARR
;
A
#
# COMPACT_ATOMS: atom_id res chain seq x y z
N MET A 1 -39.89 -8.81 28.63
CA MET A 1 -38.89 -7.92 28.00
C MET A 1 -38.72 -8.20 26.50
N TRP A 2 -38.26 -9.39 26.09
CA TRP A 2 -38.01 -9.72 24.66
C TRP A 2 -39.25 -9.62 23.74
N ALA A 3 -40.43 -9.99 24.23
CA ALA A 3 -41.68 -9.84 23.48
C ALA A 3 -42.00 -8.36 23.19
N ALA A 4 -41.92 -7.49 24.20
CA ALA A 4 -42.15 -6.05 24.07
C ALA A 4 -41.13 -5.36 23.14
N ILE A 5 -39.86 -5.80 23.13
CA ILE A 5 -38.84 -5.25 22.21
C ILE A 5 -39.20 -5.56 20.75
N LYS A 6 -39.65 -6.81 20.47
CA LYS A 6 -40.06 -7.21 19.13
C LYS A 6 -41.34 -6.51 18.67
N GLU A 7 -42.31 -6.38 19.56
CA GLU A 7 -43.62 -5.76 19.26
C GLU A 7 -43.52 -4.25 19.01
N LEU A 8 -42.62 -3.56 19.74
CA LEU A 8 -42.37 -2.14 19.57
C LEU A 8 -41.32 -1.81 18.50
N HIS A 9 -40.76 -2.83 17.83
CA HIS A 9 -39.61 -2.68 16.93
C HIS A 9 -38.47 -1.83 17.53
N TYR A 10 -38.26 -1.97 18.84
CA TYR A 10 -37.35 -1.11 19.58
C TYR A 10 -35.89 -1.45 19.24
N SER A 11 -35.16 -0.48 18.71
CA SER A 11 -33.71 -0.57 18.51
C SER A 11 -32.99 0.32 19.54
N PRO A 12 -32.11 -0.25 20.40
CA PRO A 12 -31.35 0.54 21.36
C PRO A 12 -30.53 1.63 20.65
N SER A 13 -30.68 2.88 21.08
CA SER A 13 -29.91 3.98 20.51
C SER A 13 -28.44 3.89 20.93
N ALA A 14 -27.57 3.63 19.95
CA ALA A 14 -26.12 3.64 20.15
C ALA A 14 -25.61 5.03 20.60
N VAL A 15 -26.23 6.11 20.11
CA VAL A 15 -25.88 7.49 20.47
C VAL A 15 -26.18 7.78 21.94
N ALA A 16 -27.35 7.38 22.44
CA ALA A 16 -27.70 7.58 23.85
C ALA A 16 -26.83 6.72 24.78
N ARG A 17 -26.44 5.52 24.32
CA ARG A 17 -25.52 4.66 25.06
C ARG A 17 -24.12 5.27 25.12
N SER A 18 -23.53 5.67 23.99
CA SER A 18 -22.17 6.20 23.92
C SER A 18 -21.97 7.46 24.77
N LEU A 19 -22.99 8.33 24.85
CA LEU A 19 -23.01 9.48 25.76
C LEU A 19 -22.81 9.10 27.24
N LYS A 20 -23.29 7.93 27.67
CA LYS A 20 -23.19 7.47 29.06
C LYS A 20 -21.92 6.66 29.34
N VAL A 21 -21.48 5.83 28.39
CA VAL A 21 -20.32 4.93 28.56
C VAL A 21 -19.01 5.47 27.98
N ASN A 22 -19.03 6.67 27.37
CA ASN A 22 -17.87 7.38 26.80
C ASN A 22 -17.01 6.55 25.82
N HIS A 23 -17.65 5.64 25.08
CA HIS A 23 -17.08 4.93 23.94
C HIS A 23 -18.15 4.69 22.87
N THR A 24 -17.77 4.62 21.60
CA THR A 24 -18.72 4.49 20.47
C THR A 24 -18.72 3.11 19.85
N LYS A 25 -17.75 2.25 20.19
CA LYS A 25 -17.48 1.00 19.48
C LYS A 25 -17.29 1.24 17.99
N SER A 26 -16.56 2.30 17.64
CA SER A 26 -16.22 2.63 16.26
C SER A 26 -14.73 2.90 16.09
N ILE A 27 -14.17 2.45 14.97
CA ILE A 27 -12.80 2.70 14.54
C ILE A 27 -12.86 3.51 13.25
N GLY A 28 -12.08 4.59 13.17
CA GLY A 28 -11.88 5.32 11.92
C GLY A 28 -10.70 4.74 11.14
N LEU A 29 -10.87 4.55 9.83
CA LEU A 29 -9.77 4.23 8.91
C LEU A 29 -9.59 5.38 7.93
N LEU A 30 -8.50 6.11 8.10
CA LEU A 30 -8.06 7.15 7.18
C LEU A 30 -7.14 6.52 6.13
N ALA A 31 -7.65 6.31 4.93
CA ALA A 31 -6.96 5.63 3.83
C ALA A 31 -6.65 6.60 2.68
N THR A 32 -5.63 6.30 1.87
CA THR A 32 -5.39 7.00 0.60
C THR A 32 -6.51 6.72 -0.41
N SER A 33 -6.78 5.45 -0.68
CA SER A 33 -7.82 4.98 -1.60
C SER A 33 -8.36 3.63 -1.13
N SER A 34 -9.53 3.23 -1.62
CA SER A 34 -10.12 1.90 -1.39
C SER A 34 -10.32 1.09 -2.66
N GLU A 35 -9.93 1.63 -3.82
CA GLU A 35 -10.11 0.95 -5.12
C GLU A 35 -8.91 0.08 -5.48
N ALA A 36 -7.69 0.59 -5.27
CA ALA A 36 -6.49 -0.16 -5.62
C ALA A 36 -6.45 -1.48 -4.86
N ALA A 37 -6.16 -2.58 -5.57
CA ALA A 37 -6.28 -3.94 -5.05
C ALA A 37 -5.53 -4.14 -3.72
N TYR A 38 -4.33 -3.58 -3.61
CA TYR A 38 -3.54 -3.58 -2.37
C TYR A 38 -4.32 -3.02 -1.17
N PHE A 39 -4.90 -1.84 -1.31
CA PHE A 39 -5.69 -1.22 -0.23
C PHE A 39 -7.00 -1.95 0.03
N ALA A 40 -7.68 -2.41 -1.02
CA ALA A 40 -8.95 -3.13 -0.89
C ALA A 40 -8.80 -4.41 -0.04
N GLU A 41 -7.72 -5.18 -0.24
CA GLU A 41 -7.46 -6.39 0.53
C GLU A 41 -7.16 -6.09 2.01
N ILE A 42 -6.43 -5.01 2.30
CA ILE A 42 -6.16 -4.55 3.69
C ILE A 42 -7.45 -4.08 4.36
N ILE A 43 -8.26 -3.26 3.67
CA ILE A 43 -9.54 -2.74 4.19
C ILE A 43 -10.49 -3.90 4.51
N GLU A 44 -10.57 -4.92 3.64
CA GLU A 44 -11.37 -6.12 3.89
C GLU A 44 -10.91 -6.85 5.17
N ALA A 45 -9.60 -6.97 5.40
CA ALA A 45 -9.05 -7.60 6.60
C ALA A 45 -9.35 -6.79 7.88
N VAL A 46 -9.24 -5.46 7.81
CA VAL A 46 -9.55 -4.55 8.92
C VAL A 46 -11.04 -4.61 9.27
N GLU A 47 -11.92 -4.56 8.28
CA GLU A 47 -13.37 -4.63 8.47
C GLU A 47 -13.78 -5.94 9.16
N LYS A 48 -13.27 -7.08 8.70
CA LYS A 48 -13.56 -8.38 9.32
C LYS A 48 -13.15 -8.43 10.79
N SER A 49 -11.98 -7.87 11.12
CA SER A 49 -11.50 -7.80 12.51
C SER A 49 -12.39 -6.90 13.37
N CYS A 50 -12.82 -5.75 12.83
CA CYS A 50 -13.76 -4.85 13.49
C CYS A 50 -15.08 -5.56 13.78
N PHE A 51 -15.67 -6.21 12.78
CA PHE A 51 -16.95 -6.92 12.91
C PHE A 51 -16.89 -8.02 13.97
N GLN A 52 -15.85 -8.86 13.95
CA GLN A 52 -15.65 -9.94 14.93
C GLN A 52 -15.53 -9.44 16.37
N LYS A 53 -15.00 -8.22 16.57
CA LYS A 53 -14.85 -7.57 17.88
C LYS A 53 -16.02 -6.65 18.25
N GLY A 54 -17.04 -6.56 17.41
CA GLY A 54 -18.23 -5.72 17.62
C GLY A 54 -17.97 -4.22 17.43
N TYR A 55 -16.95 -3.86 16.64
CA TYR A 55 -16.66 -2.48 16.24
C TYR A 55 -17.27 -2.17 14.87
N THR A 56 -17.71 -0.93 14.68
CA THR A 56 -18.10 -0.37 13.38
C THR A 56 -16.89 0.33 12.75
N LEU A 57 -16.64 0.09 11.46
CA LEU A 57 -15.60 0.77 10.70
C LEU A 57 -16.15 2.03 10.02
N ILE A 58 -15.47 3.16 10.17
CA ILE A 58 -15.72 4.39 9.42
C ILE A 58 -14.57 4.60 8.45
N LEU A 59 -14.81 4.39 7.16
CA LEU A 59 -13.81 4.55 6.10
C LEU A 59 -13.80 5.98 5.55
N GLY A 60 -12.62 6.59 5.43
CA GLY A 60 -12.41 7.88 4.79
C GLY A 60 -11.24 7.85 3.80
N ASN A 61 -11.53 8.05 2.51
CA ASN A 61 -10.52 8.10 1.45
C ASN A 61 -10.04 9.53 1.23
N ALA A 62 -8.79 9.80 1.62
CA ALA A 62 -8.23 11.14 1.59
C ALA A 62 -7.40 11.47 0.34
N TRP A 63 -7.05 10.48 -0.50
CA TRP A 63 -6.38 10.70 -1.79
C TRP A 63 -5.10 11.55 -1.71
N ASN A 64 -4.35 11.44 -0.61
CA ASN A 64 -3.18 12.26 -0.28
C ASN A 64 -3.43 13.78 -0.33
N ASP A 65 -4.70 14.20 -0.20
CA ASP A 65 -5.13 15.59 -0.15
C ASP A 65 -5.17 16.06 1.31
N PRO A 66 -4.31 17.02 1.71
CA PRO A 66 -4.25 17.49 3.10
C PRO A 66 -5.55 18.07 3.63
N GLU A 67 -6.36 18.70 2.79
CA GLU A 67 -7.66 19.26 3.19
C GLU A 67 -8.66 18.14 3.46
N LYS A 68 -8.65 17.08 2.64
CA LYS A 68 -9.47 15.88 2.90
C LYS A 68 -9.01 15.15 4.15
N GLN A 69 -7.70 15.01 4.36
CA GLN A 69 -7.14 14.39 5.57
C GLN A 69 -7.62 15.15 6.82
N ARG A 70 -7.55 16.48 6.81
CA ARG A 70 -8.04 17.34 7.89
C ARG A 70 -9.54 17.18 8.13
N ALA A 71 -10.33 17.19 7.05
CA ALA A 71 -11.78 17.05 7.14
C ALA A 71 -12.17 15.69 7.74
N TYR A 72 -11.54 14.60 7.30
CA TYR A 72 -11.83 13.27 7.83
C TYR A 72 -11.38 13.09 9.28
N LEU A 73 -10.19 13.56 9.65
CA LEU A 73 -9.73 13.50 11.03
C LEU A 73 -10.65 14.29 11.96
N SER A 74 -11.02 15.51 11.58
CA SER A 74 -11.98 16.33 12.34
C SER A 74 -13.33 15.64 12.47
N MET A 75 -13.86 15.06 11.39
CA MET A 75 -15.11 14.30 11.41
C MET A 75 -15.02 13.07 12.34
N MET A 76 -13.93 12.30 12.27
CA MET A 76 -13.73 11.11 13.09
C MET A 76 -13.60 11.46 14.57
N ALA A 77 -12.88 12.55 14.89
CA ALA A 77 -12.80 13.08 16.24
C ALA A 77 -14.16 13.56 16.77
N GLN A 78 -14.92 14.30 15.96
CA GLN A 78 -16.28 14.74 16.31
C GLN A 78 -17.25 13.57 16.53
N LYS A 79 -17.09 12.49 15.75
CA LYS A 79 -17.83 11.23 15.92
C LYS A 79 -17.33 10.39 17.11
N ARG A 80 -16.27 10.82 17.79
CA ARG A 80 -15.65 10.13 18.94
C ARG A 80 -15.32 8.66 18.63
N VAL A 81 -14.59 8.43 17.54
CA VAL A 81 -14.02 7.11 17.28
C VAL A 81 -13.16 6.67 18.46
N ASP A 82 -13.24 5.39 18.82
CA ASP A 82 -12.47 4.82 19.93
C ASP A 82 -10.98 4.66 19.57
N GLY A 83 -10.66 4.69 18.27
CA GLY A 83 -9.31 4.67 17.74
C GLY A 83 -9.26 4.95 16.25
N LEU A 84 -8.05 5.23 15.76
CA LEU A 84 -7.75 5.53 14.36
C LEU A 84 -6.75 4.50 13.79
N LEU A 85 -7.04 4.04 12.58
CA LEU A 85 -6.10 3.37 11.72
C LEU A 85 -5.74 4.33 10.59
N VAL A 86 -4.45 4.51 10.33
CA VAL A 86 -3.95 5.49 9.37
C VAL A 86 -3.13 4.78 8.30
N MET A 87 -3.48 5.04 7.04
CA MET A 87 -2.84 4.49 5.86
C MET A 87 -2.87 5.54 4.74
N CYS A 88 -2.08 6.60 4.94
CA CYS A 88 -2.06 7.80 4.11
C CYS A 88 -0.99 7.78 3.02
N SER A 89 -0.21 6.71 2.88
CA SER A 89 0.92 6.51 1.95
C SER A 89 2.10 7.48 2.13
N GLU A 90 1.80 8.78 2.19
CA GLU A 90 2.74 9.90 2.24
C GLU A 90 2.51 10.71 3.52
N TYR A 91 3.60 11.08 4.18
CA TYR A 91 3.57 11.71 5.51
C TYR A 91 4.47 12.95 5.51
N PRO A 92 4.10 14.02 4.78
CA PRO A 92 4.78 15.30 4.92
C PRO A 92 4.55 15.86 6.34
N GLU A 93 5.38 16.82 6.73
CA GLU A 93 5.34 17.44 8.06
C GLU A 93 3.94 17.97 8.44
N SER A 94 3.21 18.50 7.46
CA SER A 94 1.83 18.98 7.65
C SER A 94 0.86 17.88 8.09
N VAL A 95 1.05 16.65 7.62
CA VAL A 95 0.24 15.49 8.00
C VAL A 95 0.65 14.98 9.37
N LEU A 96 1.95 14.92 9.66
CA LEU A 96 2.46 14.52 10.98
C LEU A 96 1.97 15.48 12.08
N SER A 97 2.11 16.79 11.85
CA SER A 97 1.59 17.83 12.74
C SER A 97 0.09 17.67 12.97
N MET A 98 -0.68 17.39 11.90
CA MET A 98 -2.11 17.17 12.01
C MET A 98 -2.44 15.91 12.84
N LEU A 99 -1.72 14.80 12.65
CA LEU A 99 -1.91 13.60 13.46
C LEU A 99 -1.57 13.84 14.93
N GLU A 100 -0.53 14.64 15.22
CA GLU A 100 -0.14 14.98 16.59
C GLU A 100 -1.22 15.75 17.34
N GLU A 101 -1.94 16.68 16.68
CA GLU A 101 -3.10 17.37 17.26
C GLU A 101 -4.17 16.38 17.79
N TYR A 102 -4.27 15.20 17.17
CA TYR A 102 -5.20 14.13 17.55
C TYR A 102 -4.57 13.02 18.40
N ARG A 103 -3.38 13.21 18.98
CA ARG A 103 -2.69 12.22 19.85
C ARG A 103 -3.50 11.70 21.06
N HIS A 104 -4.59 12.38 21.40
CA HIS A 104 -5.52 11.94 22.44
C HIS A 104 -6.43 10.78 21.98
N ILE A 105 -6.50 10.52 20.69
CA ILE A 105 -7.18 9.36 20.10
C ILE A 105 -6.12 8.28 19.86
N PRO A 106 -6.28 7.06 20.42
CA PRO A 106 -5.36 5.96 20.14
C PRO A 106 -5.26 5.70 18.64
N MET A 107 -4.05 5.68 18.09
CA MET A 107 -3.87 5.51 16.65
C MET A 107 -2.70 4.61 16.28
N VAL A 108 -2.89 3.88 15.17
CA VAL A 108 -1.88 3.00 14.58
C VAL A 108 -1.66 3.39 13.12
N VAL A 109 -0.41 3.57 12.72
CA VAL A 109 -0.02 3.79 11.32
C VAL A 109 0.40 2.47 10.69
N MET A 110 -0.14 2.13 9.52
CA MET A 110 -0.04 0.79 8.93
C MET A 110 0.91 0.66 7.73
N ASP A 111 1.48 1.77 7.25
CA ASP A 111 2.24 1.85 6.00
C ASP A 111 3.56 2.65 6.15
N TRP A 112 4.09 2.69 7.36
CA TRP A 112 5.43 3.22 7.64
C TRP A 112 6.52 2.15 7.47
N GLY A 113 7.69 2.59 7.00
CA GLY A 113 8.91 1.77 7.01
C GLY A 113 9.66 1.81 8.34
N GLU A 114 9.47 2.90 9.09
CA GLU A 114 9.99 3.12 10.43
C GLU A 114 9.04 4.05 11.18
N ALA A 115 9.03 3.97 12.52
CA ALA A 115 8.21 4.86 13.33
C ALA A 115 8.64 6.33 13.11
N LYS A 116 7.73 7.15 12.54
CA LYS A 116 8.00 8.58 12.31
C LYS A 116 7.51 9.48 13.45
N ALA A 117 6.83 8.91 14.43
CA ALA A 117 6.30 9.63 15.59
C ALA A 117 6.35 8.77 16.86
N ASP A 118 6.40 9.43 18.01
CA ASP A 118 6.39 8.80 19.34
C ASP A 118 4.97 8.65 19.94
N PHE A 119 3.97 9.23 19.28
CA PHE A 119 2.58 9.28 19.75
C PHE A 119 1.64 8.28 19.06
N THR A 120 2.19 7.40 18.23
CA THR A 120 1.43 6.39 17.47
C THR A 120 2.09 5.03 17.60
N ASP A 121 1.30 3.96 17.63
CA ASP A 121 1.83 2.63 17.30
C ASP A 121 2.06 2.54 15.79
N SER A 122 2.95 1.64 15.37
CA SER A 122 3.22 1.42 13.94
C SER A 122 3.31 -0.06 13.59
N VAL A 123 2.84 -0.40 12.40
CA VAL A 123 3.07 -1.69 11.76
C VAL A 123 4.09 -1.46 10.65
N VAL A 124 5.22 -2.16 10.72
CA VAL A 124 6.30 -2.09 9.74
C VAL A 124 6.26 -3.33 8.86
N ASP A 125 6.31 -3.13 7.54
CA ASP A 125 6.14 -4.18 6.53
C ASP A 125 7.45 -4.86 6.08
N ASN A 126 8.61 -4.36 6.54
CA ASN A 126 9.94 -4.75 6.08
C ASN A 126 10.10 -4.63 4.54
N ALA A 127 9.58 -3.56 3.93
CA ALA A 127 9.68 -3.29 2.50
C ALA A 127 11.11 -3.43 1.95
N PHE A 128 12.10 -2.97 2.71
CA PHE A 128 13.52 -3.12 2.39
C PHE A 128 13.94 -4.58 2.23
N GLU A 129 13.60 -5.44 3.20
CA GLU A 129 13.94 -6.86 3.12
C GLU A 129 13.29 -7.53 1.92
N GLY A 130 12.02 -7.20 1.62
CA GLY A 130 11.36 -7.73 0.43
C GLY A 130 12.01 -7.28 -0.88
N GLY A 131 12.46 -6.02 -0.98
CA GLY A 131 13.20 -5.53 -2.13
C GLY A 131 14.54 -6.26 -2.31
N TYR A 132 15.24 -6.49 -1.20
CA TYR A 132 16.48 -7.25 -1.18
C TYR A 132 16.27 -8.69 -1.65
N ILE A 133 15.22 -9.37 -1.15
CA ILE A 133 14.84 -10.73 -1.59
C ILE A 133 14.57 -10.77 -3.09
N ALA A 134 13.85 -9.78 -3.65
CA ALA A 134 13.58 -9.71 -5.08
C ALA A 134 14.88 -9.60 -5.91
N GLY A 135 15.79 -8.70 -5.51
CA GLY A 135 17.09 -8.55 -6.16
C GLY A 135 17.94 -9.81 -6.07
N ARG A 136 18.04 -10.40 -4.87
CA ARG A 136 18.76 -11.66 -4.62
C ARG A 136 18.26 -12.79 -5.50
N TYR A 137 16.94 -12.94 -5.62
CA TYR A 137 16.35 -13.98 -6.44
C TYR A 137 16.75 -13.84 -7.92
N LEU A 138 16.72 -12.63 -8.49
CA LEU A 138 17.16 -12.40 -9.86
C LEU A 138 18.63 -12.74 -10.07
N ILE A 139 19.49 -12.37 -9.11
CA ILE A 139 20.92 -12.70 -9.13
C ILE A 139 21.15 -14.21 -9.07
N GLU A 140 20.45 -14.91 -8.19
CA GLU A 140 20.54 -16.37 -8.02
C GLU A 140 20.02 -17.13 -9.25
N ARG A 141 19.12 -16.52 -10.02
CA ARG A 141 18.68 -17.02 -11.34
C ARG A 141 19.66 -16.70 -12.48
N GLY A 142 20.75 -15.99 -12.20
CA GLY A 142 21.83 -15.71 -13.15
C GLY A 142 21.73 -14.38 -13.88
N HIS A 143 20.72 -13.55 -13.57
CA HIS A 143 20.59 -12.24 -14.19
C HIS A 143 21.66 -11.26 -13.67
N ARG A 144 22.22 -10.46 -14.59
CA ARG A 144 23.18 -9.39 -14.30
C ARG A 144 22.75 -8.07 -14.91
N ASP A 145 22.13 -8.12 -16.09
CA ASP A 145 21.49 -6.96 -16.70
C ASP A 145 20.04 -6.86 -16.20
N ILE A 146 19.81 -6.06 -15.17
CA ILE A 146 18.53 -5.96 -14.46
C ILE A 146 18.06 -4.51 -14.45
N GLY A 147 16.82 -4.27 -14.86
CA GLY A 147 16.14 -2.98 -14.71
C GLY A 147 15.14 -2.98 -13.55
N VAL A 148 14.65 -1.80 -13.18
CA VAL A 148 13.68 -1.65 -12.08
C VAL A 148 12.64 -0.58 -12.37
N ILE A 149 11.39 -0.86 -11.99
CA ILE A 149 10.25 0.07 -12.06
C ILE A 149 9.77 0.30 -10.62
N PRO A 150 10.33 1.28 -9.89
CA PRO A 150 9.91 1.55 -8.50
C PRO A 150 8.54 2.26 -8.45
N GLY A 151 7.84 2.13 -7.33
CA GLY A 151 6.71 3.00 -6.99
C GLY A 151 7.19 4.36 -6.43
N PRO A 152 6.28 5.31 -6.12
CA PRO A 152 6.63 6.66 -5.67
C PRO A 152 7.61 6.67 -4.50
N LEU A 153 8.70 7.42 -4.63
CA LEU A 153 9.81 7.42 -3.66
C LEU A 153 9.43 8.12 -2.33
N GLU A 154 8.35 8.88 -2.33
CA GLU A 154 7.77 9.51 -1.15
C GLU A 154 7.10 8.48 -0.21
N ARG A 155 6.87 7.25 -0.69
CA ARG A 155 6.20 6.16 0.02
C ARG A 155 7.20 5.11 0.47
N ASN A 156 6.97 4.51 1.64
CA ASN A 156 7.77 3.38 2.14
C ASN A 156 7.83 2.23 1.12
N THR A 157 6.69 1.89 0.53
CA THR A 157 6.59 0.84 -0.48
C THR A 157 7.32 1.19 -1.79
N GLY A 158 7.59 2.45 -2.09
CA GLY A 158 8.43 2.82 -3.24
C GLY A 158 9.91 2.81 -2.89
N ALA A 159 10.32 3.74 -2.03
CA ALA A 159 11.73 3.93 -1.68
C ALA A 159 12.33 2.74 -0.89
N GLY A 160 11.58 2.17 0.05
CA GLY A 160 12.05 1.03 0.85
C GLY A 160 12.34 -0.20 -0.02
N ARG A 161 11.40 -0.56 -0.90
CA ARG A 161 11.56 -1.68 -1.83
C ARG A 161 12.71 -1.45 -2.80
N LEU A 162 12.84 -0.24 -3.34
CA LEU A 162 13.95 0.12 -4.24
C LEU A 162 15.30 0.04 -3.52
N ALA A 163 15.40 0.59 -2.31
CA ALA A 163 16.64 0.59 -1.53
C ALA A 163 17.12 -0.84 -1.22
N GLY A 164 16.21 -1.72 -0.83
CA GLY A 164 16.49 -3.14 -0.62
C GLY A 164 17.03 -3.82 -1.88
N PHE A 165 16.36 -3.59 -3.01
CA PHE A 165 16.79 -4.12 -4.30
C PHE A 165 18.20 -3.62 -4.69
N MET A 166 18.44 -2.31 -4.57
CA MET A 166 19.74 -1.72 -4.88
C MET A 166 20.83 -2.25 -3.95
N LYS A 167 20.50 -2.58 -2.70
CA LYS A 167 21.45 -3.21 -1.78
C LYS A 167 21.91 -4.59 -2.27
N ALA A 168 20.99 -5.41 -2.78
CA ALA A 168 21.33 -6.71 -3.36
C ALA A 168 22.20 -6.56 -4.62
N MET A 169 21.94 -5.55 -5.45
CA MET A 169 22.75 -5.25 -6.63
C MET A 169 24.18 -4.82 -6.25
N GLU A 170 24.32 -3.94 -5.26
CA GLU A 170 25.60 -3.47 -4.73
C GLU A 170 26.46 -4.65 -4.23
N GLU A 171 25.89 -5.53 -3.41
CA GLU A 171 26.60 -6.70 -2.86
C GLU A 171 27.06 -7.68 -3.95
N ALA A 172 26.32 -7.75 -5.06
CA ALA A 172 26.65 -8.57 -6.21
C ALA A 172 27.51 -7.85 -7.27
N GLN A 173 27.92 -6.61 -7.00
CA GLN A 173 28.68 -5.74 -7.91
C GLN A 173 28.00 -5.55 -9.27
N ILE A 174 26.66 -5.44 -9.27
CA ILE A 174 25.84 -5.17 -10.45
C ILE A 174 25.50 -3.68 -10.47
N SER A 175 25.89 -3.00 -11.55
CA SER A 175 25.44 -1.63 -11.81
C SER A 175 24.11 -1.66 -12.54
N VAL A 176 23.12 -0.93 -12.03
CA VAL A 176 21.84 -0.68 -12.71
C VAL A 176 21.94 0.67 -13.41
N PRO A 177 22.00 0.71 -14.75
CA PRO A 177 22.03 1.96 -15.51
C PRO A 177 20.78 2.81 -15.21
N GLU A 178 20.94 4.13 -15.09
CA GLU A 178 19.82 5.06 -14.79
C GLU A 178 18.68 4.94 -15.81
N ASN A 179 19.01 4.69 -17.06
CA ASN A 179 18.05 4.50 -18.15
C ASN A 179 17.22 3.20 -18.03
N TRP A 180 17.62 2.27 -17.15
CA TRP A 180 16.86 1.08 -16.77
C TRP A 180 16.07 1.25 -15.46
N ILE A 181 16.12 2.44 -14.86
CA ILE A 181 15.33 2.81 -13.67
C ILE A 181 14.24 3.78 -14.13
N VAL A 182 13.01 3.29 -14.25
CA VAL A 182 11.90 4.14 -14.71
C VAL A 182 10.79 4.17 -13.66
N GLN A 183 10.53 5.36 -13.14
CA GLN A 183 9.56 5.60 -12.07
C GLN A 183 8.13 5.24 -12.48
N GLY A 184 7.43 4.48 -11.62
CA GLY A 184 5.99 4.23 -11.69
C GLY A 184 5.22 4.83 -10.51
N ASP A 185 3.90 4.67 -10.52
CA ASP A 185 2.98 5.29 -9.54
C ASP A 185 2.03 4.30 -8.85
N PHE A 186 2.28 2.99 -9.03
CA PHE A 186 1.43 1.85 -8.66
C PHE A 186 0.23 1.57 -9.58
N GLU A 187 0.00 2.39 -10.61
CA GLU A 187 -1.05 2.17 -11.60
C GLU A 187 -0.53 1.33 -12.80
N PRO A 188 -1.41 0.54 -13.46
CA PRO A 188 -0.98 -0.33 -14.55
C PRO A 188 -0.41 0.48 -15.73
N GLU A 189 -0.98 1.65 -15.99
CA GLU A 189 -0.53 2.54 -17.06
C GLU A 189 0.92 2.99 -16.87
N SER A 190 1.37 3.27 -15.64
CA SER A 190 2.76 3.65 -15.40
C SER A 190 3.70 2.47 -15.66
N GLY A 191 3.30 1.26 -15.27
CA GLY A 191 4.07 0.04 -15.53
C GLY A 191 4.22 -0.26 -17.01
N TYR A 192 3.15 -0.06 -17.79
CA TYR A 192 3.16 -0.19 -19.25
C TYR A 192 4.16 0.77 -19.90
N ARG A 193 4.06 2.07 -19.59
CA ARG A 193 4.95 3.11 -20.15
C ARG A 193 6.40 2.89 -19.73
N ALA A 194 6.64 2.53 -18.47
CA ALA A 194 7.98 2.27 -17.96
C ALA A 194 8.64 1.09 -18.69
N MET A 195 7.89 0.00 -18.88
CA MET A 195 8.40 -1.15 -19.62
C MET A 195 8.71 -0.81 -21.09
N GLN A 196 7.84 -0.05 -21.77
CA GLN A 196 8.13 0.42 -23.14
C GLN A 196 9.42 1.25 -23.21
N GLN A 197 9.64 2.16 -22.25
CA GLN A 197 10.86 2.97 -22.20
C GLN A 197 12.10 2.13 -22.00
N ILE A 198 12.07 1.12 -21.11
CA ILE A 198 13.21 0.25 -20.84
C ILE A 198 13.48 -0.66 -22.05
N LEU A 199 12.44 -1.26 -22.64
CA LEU A 199 12.57 -2.20 -23.76
C LEU A 199 12.91 -1.52 -25.09
N GLY A 200 12.61 -0.23 -25.23
CA GLY A 200 12.97 0.59 -26.40
C GLY A 200 14.45 0.97 -26.47
N GLN A 201 15.25 0.62 -25.46
CA GLN A 201 16.67 0.95 -25.38
C GLN A 201 17.57 -0.24 -25.75
N HIS A 202 18.79 0.07 -26.19
CA HIS A 202 19.84 -0.91 -26.45
C HIS A 202 21.16 -0.52 -25.76
N PRO A 203 21.81 -1.44 -25.02
CA PRO A 203 21.30 -2.76 -24.64
C PRO A 203 20.10 -2.66 -23.68
N ARG A 204 19.27 -3.72 -23.67
CA ARG A 204 18.12 -3.86 -22.75
C ARG A 204 18.45 -4.86 -21.63
N PRO A 205 17.81 -4.75 -20.46
CA PRO A 205 18.00 -5.74 -19.41
C PRO A 205 17.39 -7.11 -19.78
N THR A 206 17.85 -8.14 -19.09
CA THR A 206 17.34 -9.52 -19.18
C THR A 206 16.25 -9.82 -18.15
N ALA A 207 16.19 -9.02 -17.08
CA ALA A 207 15.16 -9.11 -16.06
C ALA A 207 14.75 -7.72 -15.56
N ILE A 208 13.51 -7.63 -15.07
CA ILE A 208 12.95 -6.43 -14.46
C ILE A 208 12.42 -6.76 -13.07
N PHE A 209 12.78 -5.94 -12.09
CA PHE A 209 12.04 -5.85 -10.83
C PHE A 209 10.97 -4.76 -10.95
N CYS A 210 9.70 -5.13 -10.79
CA CYS A 210 8.60 -4.17 -10.75
C CYS A 210 8.09 -4.03 -9.31
N GLY A 211 8.07 -2.81 -8.80
CA GLY A 211 7.81 -2.51 -7.39
C GLY A 211 6.38 -2.77 -6.92
N GLY A 212 5.47 -3.19 -7.79
CA GLY A 212 4.09 -3.55 -7.46
C GLY A 212 3.43 -4.37 -8.56
N ASP A 213 2.56 -5.32 -8.18
CA ASP A 213 1.95 -6.28 -9.10
C ASP A 213 1.02 -5.61 -10.12
N ILE A 214 0.32 -4.55 -9.72
CA ILE A 214 -0.57 -3.81 -10.63
C ILE A 214 0.23 -3.15 -11.77
N MET A 215 1.40 -2.56 -11.46
CA MET A 215 2.33 -2.06 -12.48
C MET A 215 2.91 -3.20 -13.30
N ALA A 216 3.23 -4.34 -12.68
CA ALA A 216 3.77 -5.50 -13.38
C ALA A 216 2.78 -6.02 -14.44
N MET A 217 1.47 -5.93 -14.21
CA MET A 217 0.46 -6.25 -15.23
C MET A 217 0.60 -5.37 -16.47
N GLY A 218 0.75 -4.05 -16.28
CA GLY A 218 0.99 -3.12 -17.38
C GLY A 218 2.29 -3.42 -18.11
N ALA A 219 3.35 -3.76 -17.36
CA ALA A 219 4.65 -4.13 -17.93
C ALA A 219 4.56 -5.40 -18.80
N ILE A 220 3.82 -6.42 -18.37
CA ILE A 220 3.59 -7.63 -19.18
C ILE A 220 2.85 -7.29 -20.48
N CYS A 221 1.82 -6.43 -20.40
CA CYS A 221 1.07 -5.98 -21.57
C CYS A 221 1.98 -5.27 -22.59
N ALA A 222 2.84 -4.36 -22.12
CA ALA A 222 3.81 -3.68 -22.97
C ALA A 222 4.82 -4.64 -23.62
N ALA A 223 5.32 -5.63 -22.88
CA ALA A 223 6.24 -6.62 -23.42
C ALA A 223 5.59 -7.46 -24.54
N ASP A 224 4.36 -7.92 -24.32
CA ASP A 224 3.58 -8.70 -25.30
C ASP A 224 3.31 -7.91 -26.59
N GLU A 225 2.91 -6.63 -26.47
CA GLU A 225 2.69 -5.75 -27.62
C GLU A 225 3.98 -5.46 -28.42
N MET A 226 5.13 -5.50 -27.76
CA MET A 226 6.45 -5.41 -28.39
C MET A 226 6.95 -6.76 -28.94
N GLY A 227 6.13 -7.81 -28.88
CA GLY A 227 6.44 -9.15 -29.39
C GLY A 227 7.41 -9.94 -28.51
N LEU A 228 7.52 -9.62 -27.23
CA LEU A 228 8.42 -10.26 -26.27
C LEU A 228 7.65 -11.15 -25.32
N ARG A 229 8.16 -12.35 -25.09
CA ARG A 229 7.56 -13.32 -24.18
C ARG A 229 8.19 -13.22 -22.79
N VAL A 230 7.33 -13.29 -21.78
CA VAL A 230 7.74 -13.37 -20.38
C VAL A 230 7.53 -14.81 -19.93
N PRO A 231 8.54 -15.55 -19.41
CA PRO A 231 9.89 -15.09 -19.08
C PRO A 231 10.96 -15.32 -20.17
N GLN A 232 10.62 -15.86 -21.35
CA GLN A 232 11.61 -16.41 -22.31
C GLN A 232 12.52 -15.34 -22.92
N ASP A 233 11.99 -14.14 -23.18
CA ASP A 233 12.73 -13.03 -23.78
C ASP A 233 13.10 -11.96 -22.73
N ILE A 234 12.27 -11.81 -21.69
CA ILE A 234 12.56 -10.98 -20.51
C ILE A 234 11.88 -11.56 -19.26
N SER A 235 12.63 -11.68 -18.16
CA SER A 235 12.06 -12.10 -16.88
C SER A 235 11.49 -10.91 -16.10
N LEU A 236 10.40 -11.12 -15.36
CA LEU A 236 9.74 -10.09 -14.56
C LEU A 236 9.43 -10.65 -13.18
N ILE A 237 9.76 -9.90 -12.14
CA ILE A 237 9.33 -10.18 -10.76
C ILE A 237 8.57 -8.97 -10.23
N GLY A 238 7.36 -9.22 -9.68
CA GLY A 238 6.50 -8.23 -9.05
C GLY A 238 6.68 -8.12 -7.54
N TYR A 239 5.73 -7.46 -6.89
CA TYR A 239 5.66 -7.27 -5.44
C TYR A 239 4.19 -7.03 -5.05
N ASP A 240 3.77 -7.49 -3.87
CA ASP A 240 2.45 -7.36 -3.21
C ASP A 240 1.71 -8.70 -3.14
N ASN A 241 1.86 -9.55 -4.15
CA ASN A 241 1.13 -10.82 -4.28
C ASN A 241 -0.39 -10.62 -4.15
N VAL A 242 -0.94 -9.66 -4.90
CA VAL A 242 -2.39 -9.42 -4.95
C VAL A 242 -3.11 -10.68 -5.44
N ARG A 243 -4.36 -10.91 -5.03
CA ARG A 243 -5.08 -12.17 -5.36
C ARG A 243 -5.06 -12.55 -6.83
N ASN A 244 -5.10 -11.55 -7.71
CA ASN A 244 -5.15 -11.76 -9.15
C ASN A 244 -3.75 -11.96 -9.78
N ALA A 245 -2.65 -11.79 -9.04
CA ALA A 245 -1.29 -11.95 -9.54
C ALA A 245 -1.04 -13.37 -10.08
N ALA A 246 -1.64 -14.40 -9.47
CA ALA A 246 -1.54 -15.78 -9.92
C ALA A 246 -2.09 -16.02 -11.34
N THR A 247 -2.97 -15.15 -11.85
CA THR A 247 -3.48 -15.24 -13.23
C THR A 247 -2.47 -14.75 -14.27
N LEU A 248 -1.48 -13.96 -13.85
CA LEU A 248 -0.42 -13.42 -14.71
C LEU A 248 0.66 -14.46 -15.01
N ALA A 249 1.00 -15.29 -14.03
CA ALA A 249 2.04 -16.32 -14.17
C ALA A 249 1.64 -17.52 -15.05
N ARG A 250 0.41 -17.54 -15.59
CA ARG A 250 -0.15 -18.65 -16.38
C ARG A 250 -0.27 -18.37 -17.88
N ARG A 251 0.12 -17.18 -18.34
CA ARG A 251 0.25 -16.86 -19.77
C ARG A 251 1.67 -17.09 -20.21
#